data_AF-A0AA43XNQ6-F1
#
_entry.id   AF-A0AA43XNQ6-F1
#
_cell.length_a   1.000
_cell.length_b   1.000
_cell.length_c   1.000
_cell.angle_alpha   90.00
_cell.angle_beta   90.00
_cell.angle_gamma   90.00
#
_symmetry.space_group_name_H-M   'P 1'
#
loop_
_entity.id
_entity.type
_entity.pdbx_description
1 polymer ?
#
loop_
_entity_poly.entity_id
_entity_poly.type
_entity_poly.pdbx_seq_one_letter_code
_entity_poly.pdbx_strand_id
1 'polypeptide(L)'
;MLKHLRFYADRDRDLDLGEKIEVFVDGNDYILREQGYVLREGSMEFTVENVDCYVASFEQLDQETLGRVIRQSDDLMRSTLMANRHRDVIVDVNNEYRIDKQNARKIENISLDKAYFLTHKDPKTVRGANSRNALLLCYTFDMDDIVEYYSNRPSSYEDVNIYAWAHNFVLTKEGDIAVDVMDMEVNKSLVFTDPQMFFDAVITSHLGEYEYEEVSVEALP
;
A
#
# COMPACT_ATOMS: atom_id res chain seq x y z
N MET A 1 7.71 -13.84 43.96
CA MET A 1 7.48 -13.28 42.60
C MET A 1 8.48 -13.95 41.68
N LEU A 2 8.00 -14.61 40.61
CA LEU A 2 8.75 -15.51 39.72
C LEU A 2 9.78 -14.75 38.85
N LYS A 3 10.75 -14.08 39.49
CA LYS A 3 11.76 -13.23 38.83
C LYS A 3 12.76 -14.00 37.95
N HIS A 4 12.71 -15.33 37.97
CA HIS A 4 13.59 -16.22 37.21
C HIS A 4 12.87 -17.00 36.11
N LEU A 5 11.60 -16.69 35.85
CA LEU A 5 10.90 -17.14 34.66
C LEU A 5 10.98 -16.07 33.58
N ARG A 6 11.27 -16.49 32.35
CA ARG A 6 11.20 -15.70 31.14
C ARG A 6 10.14 -16.31 30.25
N PHE A 7 9.30 -15.46 29.69
CA PHE A 7 8.29 -15.84 28.71
C PHE A 7 8.71 -15.26 27.37
N TYR A 8 8.59 -16.05 26.31
CA TYR A 8 8.81 -15.60 24.94
C TYR A 8 7.91 -16.39 24.00
N ALA A 9 7.46 -15.76 22.92
CA ALA A 9 6.72 -16.41 21.85
C ALA A 9 7.68 -16.86 20.74
N ASP A 10 7.31 -17.90 19.99
CA ASP A 10 7.96 -18.23 18.71
C ASP A 10 7.86 -17.07 17.69
N ARG A 11 6.75 -16.32 17.72
CA ARG A 11 6.51 -15.13 16.90
C ARG A 11 5.76 -14.06 17.70
N ASP A 12 6.25 -12.83 17.63
CA ASP A 12 5.72 -11.68 18.37
C ASP A 12 5.32 -10.50 17.46
N ARG A 13 5.35 -10.69 16.14
CA ARG A 13 5.07 -9.66 15.13
C ARG A 13 4.28 -10.21 13.94
N ASP A 14 3.61 -9.28 13.26
CA ASP A 14 2.84 -9.50 12.03
C ASP A 14 1.80 -10.62 12.16
N LEU A 15 1.21 -10.80 13.35
CA LEU A 15 0.30 -11.92 13.66
C LEU A 15 -1.06 -11.74 12.97
N ASP A 16 -1.58 -12.83 12.40
CA ASP A 16 -2.93 -12.83 11.80
C ASP A 16 -3.99 -13.31 12.80
N LEU A 17 -5.22 -12.82 12.64
CA LEU A 17 -6.36 -13.30 13.42
C LEU A 17 -6.58 -14.81 13.16
N GLY A 18 -6.72 -15.58 14.23
CA GLY A 18 -6.85 -17.04 14.19
C GLY A 18 -5.53 -17.80 14.04
N GLU A 19 -4.40 -17.09 13.91
CA GLU A 19 -3.08 -17.72 13.92
C GLU A 19 -2.79 -18.34 15.29
N LYS A 20 -2.07 -19.47 15.30
CA LYS A 20 -1.60 -20.13 16.51
C LYS A 20 -0.16 -19.72 16.80
N ILE A 21 0.10 -19.26 18.02
CA ILE A 21 1.43 -18.94 18.52
C ILE A 21 1.77 -19.84 19.70
N GLU A 22 3.04 -20.22 19.84
CA GLU A 22 3.51 -20.98 20.99
C GLU A 22 4.29 -20.06 21.93
N VAL A 23 3.80 -19.94 23.17
CA VAL A 23 4.49 -19.19 24.23
C VAL A 23 5.27 -20.17 25.07
N PHE A 24 6.58 -19.97 25.13
CA PHE A 24 7.52 -20.74 25.91
C PHE A 24 7.79 -20.07 27.24
N VAL A 25 8.05 -20.89 28.24
CA VAL A 25 8.52 -20.47 29.55
C VAL A 25 9.87 -21.12 29.80
N ASP A 26 10.89 -20.29 29.96
CA ASP A 26 12.24 -20.70 30.33
C ASP A 26 12.55 -20.21 31.75
N GLY A 27 13.23 -21.03 32.51
CA GLY A 27 13.59 -20.72 33.88
C GLY A 27 14.76 -21.55 34.36
N ASN A 28 15.51 -20.99 35.31
CA ASN A 28 16.58 -21.74 35.94
C ASN A 28 15.97 -22.78 36.90
N ASP A 29 15.92 -24.03 36.44
CA ASP A 29 15.38 -25.19 37.15
C ASP A 29 15.92 -25.35 38.58
N TYR A 30 17.21 -25.05 38.80
CA TYR A 30 17.82 -25.13 40.12
C TYR A 30 17.21 -24.10 41.07
N ILE A 31 17.09 -22.85 40.63
CA ILE A 31 16.53 -21.75 41.42
C ILE A 31 15.03 -21.97 41.67
N LEU A 32 14.30 -22.44 40.66
CA LEU A 32 12.87 -22.75 40.80
C LEU A 32 12.63 -23.82 41.87
N ARG A 33 13.44 -24.89 41.86
CA ARG A 33 13.36 -25.96 42.87
C ARG A 33 13.74 -25.47 44.28
N GLU A 34 14.79 -24.66 44.41
CA GLU A 34 15.16 -24.05 45.70
C GLU A 34 14.03 -23.17 46.26
N GLN A 35 13.23 -22.54 45.40
CA GLN A 35 12.08 -21.73 45.77
C GLN A 35 10.77 -22.53 45.92
N GLY A 36 10.83 -23.86 45.78
CA GLY A 36 9.66 -24.75 45.95
C GLY A 36 8.73 -24.82 44.73
N TYR A 37 9.19 -24.41 43.55
CA TYR A 37 8.44 -24.47 42.29
C TYR A 37 8.96 -25.59 41.38
N VAL A 38 8.05 -26.20 40.61
CA VAL A 38 8.36 -27.18 39.56
C VAL A 38 7.65 -26.74 38.28
N LEU A 39 8.42 -26.52 37.22
CA LEU A 39 7.88 -26.25 35.89
C LEU A 39 7.36 -27.55 35.29
N ARG A 40 6.06 -27.61 34.96
CA ARG A 40 5.43 -28.83 34.42
C ARG A 40 5.33 -28.83 32.91
N GLU A 41 5.05 -27.67 32.34
CA GLU A 41 4.92 -27.44 30.91
C GLU A 41 5.83 -26.27 30.54
N GLY A 42 6.66 -26.47 29.52
CA GLY A 42 7.61 -25.47 29.02
C GLY A 42 7.05 -24.59 27.92
N SER A 43 5.86 -24.92 27.41
CA SER A 43 5.17 -24.16 26.38
C SER A 43 3.67 -24.35 26.43
N MET A 44 2.94 -23.40 25.84
CA MET A 44 1.51 -23.45 25.64
C MET A 44 1.14 -22.75 24.33
N GLU A 45 0.23 -23.37 23.57
CA GLU A 45 -0.30 -22.81 22.33
C GLU A 45 -1.45 -21.84 22.63
N PHE A 46 -1.44 -20.68 21.99
CA PHE A 46 -2.48 -19.66 22.05
C PHE A 46 -3.00 -19.35 20.65
N THR A 47 -4.29 -19.06 20.54
CA THR A 47 -4.88 -18.53 19.31
C THR A 47 -4.92 -17.01 19.39
N VAL A 48 -4.52 -16.34 18.32
CA VAL A 48 -4.60 -14.89 18.20
C VAL A 48 -6.06 -14.50 17.96
N GLU A 49 -6.69 -13.87 18.95
CA GLU A 49 -8.13 -13.52 18.90
C GLU A 49 -8.40 -12.02 18.75
N ASN A 50 -7.43 -11.16 19.06
CA ASN A 50 -7.68 -9.72 19.19
C ASN A 50 -6.43 -8.91 18.85
N VAL A 51 -6.21 -8.70 17.55
CA VAL A 51 -5.12 -7.91 16.99
C VAL A 51 -5.63 -7.09 15.82
N ASP A 52 -4.99 -5.95 15.58
CA ASP A 52 -5.11 -5.27 14.30
C ASP A 52 -4.33 -6.10 13.27
N CYS A 53 -4.94 -6.42 12.14
CA CYS A 53 -4.32 -7.19 11.07
C CYS A 53 -4.43 -6.44 9.75
N TYR A 54 -3.59 -6.78 8.78
CA TYR A 54 -3.76 -6.25 7.44
C TYR A 54 -4.96 -6.91 6.76
N VAL A 55 -5.68 -6.14 5.96
CA VAL A 55 -6.66 -6.70 5.02
C VAL A 55 -5.93 -7.66 4.11
N ALA A 56 -6.41 -8.90 4.04
CA ALA A 56 -5.81 -10.01 3.30
C ALA A 56 -6.54 -10.30 1.97
N SER A 57 -7.79 -9.88 1.82
CA SER A 57 -8.55 -10.02 0.57
C SER A 57 -9.51 -8.86 0.34
N PHE A 58 -9.92 -8.69 -0.92
CA PHE A 58 -10.89 -7.66 -1.31
C PHE A 58 -12.24 -7.82 -0.60
N GLU A 59 -12.68 -9.07 -0.36
CA GLU A 59 -13.96 -9.38 0.31
C GLU A 59 -14.07 -8.85 1.74
N GLN A 60 -12.94 -8.51 2.38
CA GLN A 60 -12.92 -7.93 3.71
C GLN A 60 -13.18 -6.41 3.68
N LEU A 61 -13.11 -5.78 2.51
CA LEU A 61 -13.40 -4.36 2.33
C LEU A 61 -14.88 -4.12 2.12
N ASP A 62 -15.50 -3.36 3.02
CA ASP A 62 -16.83 -2.83 2.76
C ASP A 62 -16.75 -1.65 1.76
N GLN A 63 -17.81 -1.49 0.96
CA GLN A 63 -17.86 -0.48 -0.10
C GLN A 63 -17.84 0.96 0.44
N GLU A 64 -18.35 1.18 1.66
CA GLU A 64 -18.40 2.51 2.26
C GLU A 64 -16.99 2.99 2.64
N THR A 65 -16.22 2.13 3.29
CA THR A 65 -14.82 2.41 3.64
C THR A 65 -13.98 2.61 2.38
N LEU A 66 -14.11 1.71 1.39
CA LEU A 66 -13.39 1.84 0.12
C LEU A 66 -13.72 3.17 -0.57
N GLY A 67 -14.99 3.56 -0.54
CA GLY A 67 -15.43 4.84 -1.06
C GLY A 67 -14.85 6.06 -0.36
N ARG A 68 -14.79 6.01 0.98
CA ARG A 68 -14.15 7.06 1.78
C ARG A 68 -12.66 7.17 1.45
N VAL A 69 -11.96 6.05 1.35
CA VAL A 69 -10.52 6.02 1.03
C VAL A 69 -10.28 6.60 -0.35
N ILE A 70 -11.05 6.20 -1.38
CA ILE A 70 -10.93 6.75 -2.73
C ILE A 70 -11.12 8.28 -2.74
N ARG A 71 -12.16 8.80 -2.08
CA ARG A 71 -12.40 10.25 -2.01
C ARG A 71 -11.25 11.00 -1.32
N GLN A 72 -10.77 10.50 -0.19
CA GLN A 72 -9.65 11.11 0.52
C GLN A 72 -8.36 11.10 -0.30
N SER A 73 -8.10 9.99 -1.00
CA SER A 73 -6.95 9.87 -1.89
C SER A 73 -7.07 10.77 -3.11
N ASP A 74 -8.28 10.95 -3.65
CA ASP A 74 -8.57 11.89 -4.74
C ASP A 74 -8.29 13.34 -4.34
N ASP A 75 -8.79 13.76 -3.18
CA ASP A 75 -8.51 15.09 -2.63
C ASP A 75 -7.00 15.32 -2.45
N LEU A 76 -6.29 14.33 -1.90
CA LEU A 76 -4.84 14.41 -1.71
C LEU A 76 -4.07 14.44 -3.03
N MET A 77 -4.48 13.62 -4.01
CA MET A 77 -3.85 13.56 -5.33
C MET A 77 -4.04 14.88 -6.07
N ARG A 78 -5.27 15.40 -6.13
CA ARG A 78 -5.57 16.70 -6.74
C ARG A 78 -4.76 17.81 -6.09
N SER A 79 -4.71 17.86 -4.76
CA SER A 79 -3.88 18.81 -4.02
C SER A 79 -2.40 18.65 -4.36
N THR A 80 -1.90 17.41 -4.47
CA THR A 80 -0.49 17.12 -4.78
C THR A 80 -0.11 17.60 -6.17
N LEU A 81 -0.93 17.27 -7.18
CA LEU A 81 -0.76 17.68 -8.57
C LEU A 81 -0.84 19.21 -8.71
N MET A 82 -1.87 19.85 -8.14
CA MET A 82 -2.05 21.30 -8.20
C MET A 82 -0.98 22.08 -7.43
N ALA A 83 -0.36 21.49 -6.39
CA ALA A 83 0.71 22.14 -5.63
C ALA A 83 2.01 22.34 -6.44
N ASN A 84 2.07 21.91 -7.72
CA ASN A 84 3.16 22.21 -8.65
C ASN A 84 4.55 21.83 -8.10
N ARG A 85 4.65 20.68 -7.41
CA ARG A 85 5.93 20.15 -6.87
C ARG A 85 6.47 18.95 -7.66
N HIS A 86 6.11 18.81 -8.93
CA HIS A 86 6.61 17.73 -9.78
C HIS A 86 7.91 18.18 -10.45
N ARG A 87 9.04 17.79 -9.85
CA ARG A 87 10.39 18.19 -10.32
C ARG A 87 11.01 17.24 -11.33
N ASP A 88 10.44 16.06 -11.56
CA ASP A 88 11.07 15.00 -12.35
C ASP A 88 10.01 14.17 -13.08
N VAL A 89 9.37 14.73 -14.12
CA VAL A 89 8.41 14.01 -14.97
C VAL A 89 9.17 13.25 -16.07
N ILE A 90 9.35 11.92 -15.93
CA ILE A 90 9.79 11.06 -17.04
C ILE A 90 8.56 10.83 -17.92
N VAL A 91 8.49 11.57 -19.04
CA VAL A 91 7.49 11.34 -20.08
C VAL A 91 8.05 10.30 -21.05
N ASP A 92 7.49 9.09 -21.06
CA ASP A 92 7.71 8.15 -22.16
C ASP A 92 6.70 8.47 -23.28
N VAL A 93 7.23 9.00 -24.38
CA VAL A 93 6.47 9.24 -25.61
C VAL A 93 6.95 8.22 -26.63
N ASN A 94 6.07 7.29 -27.03
CA ASN A 94 6.30 6.31 -28.11
C ASN A 94 7.44 5.30 -27.85
N ASN A 95 7.44 4.62 -26.69
CA ASN A 95 8.32 3.47 -26.42
C ASN A 95 9.82 3.82 -26.24
N GLU A 96 10.10 5.06 -25.80
CA GLU A 96 11.44 5.51 -25.49
C GLU A 96 11.50 6.08 -24.06
N TYR A 97 12.10 5.31 -23.15
CA TYR A 97 12.44 5.77 -21.80
C TYR A 97 13.37 6.98 -21.88
N ARG A 98 12.83 8.18 -21.67
CA ARG A 98 13.60 9.41 -21.66
C ARG A 98 13.45 10.10 -20.31
N ILE A 99 14.53 10.06 -19.51
CA ILE A 99 14.61 10.76 -18.22
C ILE A 99 14.68 12.26 -18.53
N ASP A 100 13.53 12.93 -18.51
CA ASP A 100 13.46 14.37 -18.65
C ASP A 100 13.05 15.02 -17.33
N LYS A 101 13.66 16.17 -17.05
CA LYS A 101 13.25 17.03 -15.94
C LYS A 101 12.34 18.10 -16.49
N GLN A 102 11.11 17.72 -16.78
CA GLN A 102 10.08 18.66 -17.19
C GLN A 102 9.33 19.16 -15.96
N ASN A 103 9.12 20.48 -15.88
CA ASN A 103 8.21 21.08 -14.91
C ASN A 103 7.01 21.63 -15.69
N ALA A 104 5.85 20.98 -15.56
CA ALA A 104 4.59 21.60 -15.96
C ALA A 104 4.29 22.73 -14.98
N ARG A 105 4.00 23.93 -15.49
CA ARG A 105 3.57 25.05 -14.63
C ARG A 105 2.07 25.02 -14.38
N LYS A 106 1.35 24.26 -15.20
CA LYS A 106 -0.10 24.18 -15.18
C LYS A 106 -0.52 22.73 -15.39
N ILE A 107 -1.29 22.22 -14.44
CA ILE A 107 -1.94 20.91 -14.49
C ILE A 107 -3.45 21.15 -14.38
N GLU A 108 -4.21 20.60 -15.32
CA GLU A 108 -5.66 20.77 -15.41
C GLU A 108 -6.37 19.45 -15.72
N ASN A 109 -7.71 19.47 -15.68
CA ASN A 109 -8.56 18.34 -16.06
C ASN A 109 -8.22 17.02 -15.35
N ILE A 110 -7.75 17.09 -14.10
CA ILE A 110 -7.43 15.92 -13.29
C ILE A 110 -8.69 15.06 -13.11
N SER A 111 -8.62 13.81 -13.53
CA SER A 111 -9.68 12.80 -13.45
C SER A 111 -9.12 11.51 -12.85
N LEU A 112 -9.86 10.90 -11.93
CA LEU A 112 -9.63 9.52 -11.51
C LEU A 112 -10.38 8.62 -12.48
N ASP A 113 -9.65 7.87 -13.29
CA ASP A 113 -10.26 7.06 -14.36
C ASP A 113 -10.53 5.63 -13.90
N LYS A 114 -9.58 5.04 -13.17
CA LYS A 114 -9.66 3.66 -12.70
C LYS A 114 -9.04 3.50 -11.33
N ALA A 115 -9.53 2.53 -10.58
CA ALA A 115 -8.94 2.10 -9.33
C ALA A 115 -8.85 0.57 -9.29
N TYR A 116 -7.77 0.05 -8.74
CA TYR A 116 -7.53 -1.38 -8.60
C TYR A 116 -7.13 -1.69 -7.17
N PHE A 117 -7.78 -2.68 -6.55
CA PHE A 117 -7.30 -3.23 -5.29
C PHE A 117 -6.41 -4.42 -5.58
N LEU A 118 -5.13 -4.30 -5.21
CA LEU A 118 -4.13 -5.34 -5.41
C LEU A 118 -3.96 -6.14 -4.12
N THR A 119 -4.09 -7.46 -4.24
CA THR A 119 -3.87 -8.43 -3.17
C THR A 119 -2.65 -9.27 -3.49
N HIS A 120 -1.71 -9.41 -2.55
CA HIS A 120 -0.53 -10.23 -2.79
C HIS A 120 -0.92 -11.73 -2.86
N LYS A 121 -0.44 -12.45 -3.88
CA LYS A 121 -0.77 -13.88 -4.11
C LYS A 121 -0.28 -14.80 -3.00
N ASP A 122 0.81 -14.42 -2.35
CA ASP A 122 1.37 -15.13 -1.21
C ASP A 122 1.71 -14.12 -0.10
N PRO A 123 0.72 -13.73 0.72
CA PRO A 123 0.91 -12.70 1.74
C PRO A 123 1.87 -13.16 2.85
N LYS A 124 2.17 -14.47 2.94
CA LYS A 124 3.00 -15.06 4.00
C LYS A 124 4.49 -15.07 3.68
N THR A 125 4.87 -14.99 2.41
CA THR A 125 6.28 -15.04 1.99
C THR A 125 6.94 -13.67 1.88
N VAL A 126 6.16 -12.60 1.84
CA VAL A 126 6.71 -11.26 1.63
C VAL A 126 6.86 -10.53 2.97
N ARG A 127 8.11 -10.32 3.38
CA ARG A 127 8.49 -9.57 4.58
C ARG A 127 8.89 -8.15 4.18
N GLY A 128 8.17 -7.11 4.60
CA GLY A 128 8.58 -5.71 4.39
C GLY A 128 7.44 -4.72 4.16
N ALA A 129 7.75 -3.51 3.72
CA ALA A 129 6.75 -2.48 3.37
C ALA A 129 6.04 -2.76 2.03
N ASN A 130 6.73 -3.46 1.12
CA ASN A 130 6.25 -3.76 -0.24
C ASN A 130 5.43 -5.07 -0.33
N SER A 131 5.00 -5.63 0.81
CA SER A 131 4.27 -6.90 0.92
C SER A 131 2.77 -6.74 1.04
N ARG A 132 2.27 -5.52 0.88
CA ARG A 132 0.99 -5.10 1.45
C ARG A 132 -0.03 -4.90 0.36
N ASN A 133 -1.26 -5.30 0.65
CA ASN A 133 -2.39 -4.98 -0.20
C ASN A 133 -2.48 -3.47 -0.39
N ALA A 134 -2.80 -3.07 -1.61
CA ALA A 134 -2.70 -1.68 -2.03
C ALA A 134 -3.87 -1.30 -2.90
N LEU A 135 -4.35 -0.08 -2.73
CA LEU A 135 -5.27 0.53 -3.66
C LEU A 135 -4.46 1.38 -4.63
N LEU A 136 -4.41 0.92 -5.87
CA LEU A 136 -3.82 1.64 -6.97
C LEU A 136 -4.86 2.54 -7.62
N LEU A 137 -4.56 3.82 -7.71
CA LEU A 137 -5.42 4.85 -8.27
C LEU A 137 -4.77 5.40 -9.53
N CYS A 138 -5.50 5.34 -10.65
CA CYS A 138 -5.02 5.71 -11.97
C CYS A 138 -5.69 7.01 -12.42
N TYR A 139 -4.88 8.03 -12.66
CA TYR A 139 -5.32 9.38 -12.96
C TYR A 139 -4.92 9.80 -14.35
N THR A 140 -5.79 10.58 -14.99
CA THR A 140 -5.51 11.29 -16.22
C THR A 140 -5.61 12.80 -16.00
N PHE A 141 -4.76 13.59 -16.65
CA PHE A 141 -4.74 15.05 -16.56
C PHE A 141 -4.07 15.67 -17.77
N ASP A 142 -4.18 17.00 -17.90
CA ASP A 142 -3.48 17.76 -18.93
C ASP A 142 -2.31 18.53 -18.33
N MET A 143 -1.20 18.60 -19.08
CA MET A 143 0.00 19.36 -18.72
C MET A 143 0.23 20.50 -19.70
N ASP A 144 0.38 21.71 -19.18
CA ASP A 144 0.59 22.95 -19.94
C ASP A 144 1.80 23.75 -19.43
N ASP A 145 2.30 24.64 -20.29
CA ASP A 145 3.44 25.54 -20.01
C ASP A 145 4.65 24.78 -19.46
N ILE A 146 5.03 23.75 -20.21
CA ILE A 146 6.13 22.86 -19.86
C ILE A 146 7.46 23.58 -20.08
N VAL A 147 8.18 23.78 -18.98
CA VAL A 147 9.51 24.41 -19.02
C VAL A 147 10.54 23.33 -19.39
N GLU A 148 11.02 23.39 -20.62
CA GLU A 148 11.96 22.42 -21.18
C GLU A 148 13.43 22.78 -20.95
N TYR A 149 14.28 21.76 -20.85
CA TYR A 149 15.73 21.89 -20.93
C TYR A 149 16.27 21.66 -22.36
N TYR A 150 15.47 21.07 -23.27
CA TYR A 150 15.86 20.69 -24.64
C TYR A 150 14.82 21.12 -25.69
N SER A 151 15.25 21.82 -26.73
CA SER A 151 14.45 22.77 -27.53
C SER A 151 13.46 22.24 -28.59
N ASN A 152 13.05 20.96 -28.57
CA ASN A 152 12.30 20.35 -29.68
C ASN A 152 11.03 19.59 -29.25
N ARG A 153 10.39 19.94 -28.14
CA ARG A 153 9.23 19.20 -27.64
C ARG A 153 7.96 20.04 -27.55
N PRO A 154 6.78 19.38 -27.46
CA PRO A 154 5.51 20.05 -27.27
C PRO A 154 5.48 20.81 -25.95
N SER A 155 4.98 22.04 -25.97
CA SER A 155 4.79 22.86 -24.76
C SER A 155 3.64 22.38 -23.87
N SER A 156 2.87 21.39 -24.32
CA SER A 156 1.73 20.80 -23.63
C SER A 156 1.53 19.33 -24.02
N TYR A 157 0.91 18.57 -23.13
CA TYR A 157 0.44 17.20 -23.35
C TYR A 157 -0.98 17.07 -22.80
N GLU A 158 -1.84 16.40 -23.57
CA GLU A 158 -3.20 16.03 -23.15
C GLU A 158 -3.24 14.54 -22.76
N ASP A 159 -4.23 14.16 -21.96
CA ASP A 159 -4.51 12.76 -21.58
C ASP A 159 -3.30 12.03 -20.97
N VAL A 160 -2.64 12.71 -20.04
CA VAL A 160 -1.44 12.26 -19.37
C VAL A 160 -1.80 11.38 -18.17
N ASN A 161 -1.24 10.17 -18.12
CA ASN A 161 -1.55 9.16 -17.11
C ASN A 161 -0.49 9.13 -15.99
N ILE A 162 -0.94 9.08 -14.74
CA ILE A 162 -0.13 8.86 -13.53
C ILE A 162 -0.86 7.91 -12.57
N TYR A 163 -0.13 7.37 -11.61
CA TYR A 163 -0.71 6.52 -10.58
C TYR A 163 -0.23 6.87 -9.17
N ALA A 164 -1.05 6.53 -8.19
CA ALA A 164 -0.71 6.53 -6.78
C ALA A 164 -1.12 5.25 -6.09
N TRP A 165 -0.40 4.92 -5.02
CA TRP A 165 -0.70 3.81 -4.15
C TRP A 165 -1.12 4.30 -2.77
N ALA A 166 -2.31 3.91 -2.34
CA ALA A 166 -2.63 3.88 -0.93
C ALA A 166 -2.29 2.49 -0.39
N HIS A 167 -1.40 2.42 0.59
CA HIS A 167 -0.99 1.18 1.25
C HIS A 167 -1.65 1.06 2.63
N ASN A 168 -1.39 -0.06 3.31
CA ASN A 168 -1.65 -0.23 4.74
C ASN A 168 -3.14 -0.22 5.12
N PHE A 169 -3.93 -1.02 4.41
CA PHE A 169 -5.30 -1.33 4.84
C PHE A 169 -5.24 -2.23 6.07
N VAL A 170 -5.56 -1.67 7.23
CA VAL A 170 -5.56 -2.36 8.52
C VAL A 170 -7.01 -2.62 8.93
N LEU A 171 -7.37 -3.90 9.03
CA LEU A 171 -8.56 -4.32 9.74
C LEU A 171 -8.27 -4.22 11.24
N THR A 172 -8.86 -3.22 11.87
CA THR A 172 -8.75 -3.03 13.31
C THR A 172 -9.47 -4.15 14.03
N LYS A 173 -9.03 -4.44 15.26
CA LYS A 173 -9.71 -5.39 16.16
C LYS A 173 -11.19 -5.09 16.42
N GLU A 174 -11.63 -3.85 16.17
CA GLU A 174 -13.03 -3.41 16.32
C GLU A 174 -13.88 -3.73 15.08
N GLY A 175 -13.25 -4.22 14.01
CA GLY A 175 -13.90 -4.59 12.75
C GLY A 175 -13.87 -3.48 11.69
N ASP A 176 -13.36 -2.29 12.03
CA ASP A 176 -13.25 -1.17 11.11
C ASP A 176 -11.96 -1.25 10.28
N ILE A 177 -11.99 -0.75 9.05
CA ILE A 177 -10.79 -0.61 8.22
C ILE A 177 -10.20 0.79 8.37
N ALA A 178 -8.95 0.83 8.81
CA ALA A 178 -8.12 2.02 8.90
C ALA A 178 -7.10 2.05 7.74
N VAL A 179 -6.97 3.21 7.11
CA VAL A 179 -5.98 3.49 6.06
C VAL A 179 -5.39 4.87 6.34
N ASP A 180 -4.06 4.97 6.34
CA ASP A 180 -3.40 6.27 6.38
C ASP A 180 -3.18 6.78 4.96
N VAL A 181 -4.12 7.60 4.49
CA VAL A 181 -4.06 8.19 3.15
C VAL A 181 -2.90 9.20 3.03
N MET A 182 -2.36 9.72 4.14
CA MET A 182 -1.23 10.65 4.08
C MET A 182 0.08 9.98 3.66
N ASP A 183 0.17 8.66 3.83
CA ASP A 183 1.30 7.84 3.38
C ASP A 183 1.16 7.41 1.90
N MET A 184 0.19 7.98 1.16
CA MET A 184 -0.02 7.66 -0.25
C MET A 184 1.23 7.97 -1.09
N GLU A 185 1.70 6.95 -1.81
CA GLU A 185 2.86 7.04 -2.69
C GLU A 185 2.42 7.41 -4.10
N VAL A 186 2.60 8.68 -4.46
CA VAL A 186 2.42 9.14 -5.84
C VAL A 186 3.67 8.81 -6.64
N ASN A 187 3.56 8.04 -7.72
CA ASN A 187 4.68 7.86 -8.63
C ASN A 187 4.86 9.12 -9.48
N LYS A 188 5.66 10.05 -8.97
CA LYS A 188 5.94 11.33 -9.63
C LYS A 188 6.91 11.21 -10.80
N SER A 189 7.52 10.03 -10.97
CA SER A 189 8.59 9.81 -11.94
C SER A 189 8.04 9.33 -13.26
N LEU A 190 6.99 8.51 -13.31
CA LEU A 190 6.52 7.89 -14.55
C LEU A 190 5.19 8.49 -15.01
N VAL A 191 5.22 9.08 -16.19
CA VAL A 191 4.07 9.75 -16.80
C VAL A 191 3.91 9.28 -18.24
N PHE A 192 2.71 8.82 -18.60
CA PHE A 192 2.46 8.12 -19.86
C PHE A 192 1.40 8.84 -20.68
N THR A 193 1.66 9.06 -21.96
CA THR A 193 0.67 9.63 -22.91
C THR A 193 -0.15 8.55 -23.64
N ASP A 194 0.17 7.26 -23.43
CA ASP A 194 -0.57 6.11 -23.95
C ASP A 194 -1.15 5.30 -22.77
N PRO A 195 -2.49 5.22 -22.63
CA PRO A 195 -3.14 4.46 -21.56
C PRO A 195 -2.82 2.97 -21.56
N GLN A 196 -2.59 2.35 -22.72
CA GLN A 196 -2.27 0.91 -22.80
C GLN A 196 -0.85 0.66 -22.29
N MET A 197 0.10 1.52 -22.66
CA MET A 197 1.45 1.43 -22.11
C MET A 197 1.47 1.65 -20.60
N PHE A 198 0.69 2.61 -20.10
CA PHE A 198 0.50 2.82 -18.66
C PHE A 198 0.00 1.54 -17.99
N PHE A 199 -1.06 0.94 -18.55
CA PHE A 199 -1.62 -0.29 -18.01
C PHE A 199 -0.59 -1.43 -17.99
N ASP A 200 0.18 -1.61 -19.07
CA ASP A 200 1.18 -2.67 -19.14
C ASP A 200 2.37 -2.43 -18.20
N ALA A 201 2.82 -1.17 -18.08
CA ALA A 201 3.92 -0.82 -17.20
C ALA A 201 3.55 -0.90 -15.71
N VAL A 202 2.29 -0.58 -15.35
CA VAL A 202 1.85 -0.45 -13.96
C VAL A 202 1.08 -1.66 -13.49
N ILE A 203 0.10 -2.16 -14.25
CA ILE A 203 -0.72 -3.31 -13.85
C ILE A 203 -0.02 -4.61 -14.23
N THR A 204 0.34 -4.77 -15.51
CA THR A 204 0.89 -6.04 -16.02
C THR A 204 2.21 -6.42 -15.32
N SER A 205 3.04 -5.43 -14.99
CA SER A 205 4.30 -5.64 -14.26
C SER A 205 4.13 -6.25 -12.86
N HIS A 206 2.98 -6.04 -12.21
CA HIS A 206 2.70 -6.54 -10.87
C HIS A 206 1.91 -7.85 -10.86
N LEU A 207 1.44 -8.36 -12.02
CA LEU A 207 0.67 -9.60 -12.11
C LEU A 207 1.44 -10.85 -11.67
N GLY A 208 2.76 -10.81 -11.61
CA GLY A 208 3.57 -11.89 -11.07
C GLY A 208 3.37 -12.10 -9.57
N GLU A 209 3.15 -11.00 -8.84
CA GLU A 209 3.14 -10.94 -7.36
C GLU A 209 1.73 -10.73 -6.81
N TYR A 210 0.86 -10.06 -7.57
CA TYR A 210 -0.46 -9.63 -7.12
C TYR A 210 -1.59 -10.24 -7.96
N GLU A 211 -2.72 -10.46 -7.30
CA GLU A 211 -4.06 -10.49 -7.87
C GLU A 211 -4.65 -9.09 -7.78
N TYR A 212 -5.56 -8.74 -8.68
CA TYR A 212 -6.20 -7.42 -8.67
C TYR A 212 -7.69 -7.52 -8.94
N GLU A 213 -8.45 -6.63 -8.30
CA GLU A 213 -9.86 -6.40 -8.58
C GLU A 213 -10.06 -4.93 -8.97
N GLU A 214 -10.82 -4.70 -10.04
CA GLU A 214 -11.20 -3.34 -10.44
C GLU A 214 -12.27 -2.81 -9.48
N VAL A 215 -12.01 -1.63 -8.93
CA VAL A 215 -12.90 -0.96 -7.99
C VAL A 215 -13.69 0.09 -8.74
N SER A 216 -15.02 0.09 -8.55
CA SER A 216 -15.88 1.12 -9.13
C SER A 216 -15.56 2.50 -8.55
N VAL A 217 -15.22 3.43 -9.44
CA VAL A 217 -14.98 4.85 -9.11
C VAL A 217 -16.24 5.70 -9.23
N GLU A 218 -17.27 5.22 -9.95
CA GLU A 218 -18.52 5.96 -10.22
C GLU A 218 -19.58 5.83 -9.10
N ALA A 219 -19.41 4.90 -8.16
CA ALA A 219 -20.43 4.52 -7.18
C ALA A 219 -20.22 5.11 -5.77
N LEU A 220 -19.42 6.16 -5.63
CA LEU A 220 -19.09 6.73 -4.33
C LEU A 220 -19.93 8.00 -4.11
N PRO A 221 -20.90 7.99 -3.18
CA PRO A 221 -21.83 9.10 -2.98
C PRO A 221 -21.16 10.42 -2.62
#